data_AF-A0A662AYX3-F1
#
_entry.id   AF-A0A662AYX3-F1
#
_cell.length_a   1.000
_cell.length_b   1.000
_cell.length_c   1.000
_cell.angle_alpha   90.00
_cell.angle_beta   90.00
_cell.angle_gamma   90.00
#
_symmetry.space_group_name_H-M   'P 1'
#
loop_
_entity.id
_entity.type
_entity.pdbx_description
1 polymer ?
#
loop_
_entity_poly.entity_id
_entity_poly.type
_entity_poly.pdbx_seq_one_letter_code
_entity_poly.pdbx_strand_id
1 'polypeptide(L)' 'MHLTGLAKDKNGTIFYLTKNSWGANRNNFGGYLYMSKSYVQLKTIAIMVHKEAIPKDIKKKMGIK' A
#
# COMPACT_ATOMS: atom_id res chain seq x y z
N MET A 1 -5.09 -7.74 -2.46
CA MET A 1 -4.30 -6.68 -3.14
C MET A 1 -2.98 -6.49 -2.38
N HIS A 2 -1.92 -6.03 -3.04
CA HIS A 2 -0.58 -5.88 -2.42
C HIS A 2 0.00 -4.51 -2.81
N LEU A 3 0.38 -3.69 -1.83
CA LEU A 3 1.08 -2.42 -2.07
C LEU A 3 2.56 -2.72 -2.38
N THR A 4 3.02 -2.37 -3.58
CA THR A 4 4.37 -2.71 -4.07
C THR A 4 5.26 -1.50 -4.30
N GLY A 5 4.75 -0.29 -4.10
CA GLY A 5 5.52 0.93 -4.29
C GLY A 5 4.74 2.21 -4.02
N LEU A 6 5.41 3.33 -4.22
CA LEU A 6 4.83 4.66 -4.15
C LEU A 6 4.90 5.32 -5.53
N ALA A 7 3.89 6.10 -5.86
CA ALA A 7 3.83 6.95 -7.04
C ALA A 7 3.46 8.38 -6.63
N LYS A 8 3.85 9.36 -7.44
CA LYS A 8 3.44 10.76 -7.30
C LYS A 8 2.82 11.23 -8.60
N ASP A 9 1.73 11.99 -8.49
CA ASP A 9 1.18 12.69 -9.66
C ASP A 9 1.95 14.01 -9.93
N LYS A 10 1.52 14.76 -10.93
CA LYS A 10 2.11 16.05 -11.32
C LYS A 10 2.02 17.13 -10.23
N ASN A 11 1.09 16.97 -9.28
CA ASN A 11 0.86 17.89 -8.18
C ASN A 11 1.56 17.43 -6.88
N GLY A 12 2.31 16.32 -6.93
CA GLY A 12 3.00 15.74 -5.79
C GLY A 12 2.12 14.88 -4.87
N THR A 13 0.87 14.61 -5.25
CA THR A 13 -0.04 13.75 -4.49
C THR A 13 0.50 12.33 -4.45
N ILE A 14 0.57 11.73 -3.26
CA ILE A 14 1.12 10.38 -3.08
C ILE A 14 0.03 9.32 -3.29
N PHE A 15 0.37 8.33 -4.11
CA PHE A 15 -0.41 7.12 -4.34
C PHE A 15 0.42 5.89 -3.98
N TYR A 16 -0.25 4.85 -3.51
CA TYR A 16 0.33 3.51 -3.38
C TYR A 16 0.10 2.74 -4.68
N LEU A 17 1.18 2.27 -5.29
CA LEU A 17 1.12 1.33 -6.40
C LEU A 17 0.65 -0.02 -5.86
N THR A 18 -0.47 -0.50 -6.36
CA THR A 18 -1.18 -1.65 -5.81
C THR A 18 -1.33 -2.74 -6.86
N LYS A 19 -0.69 -3.89 -6.64
CA LYS A 19 -0.91 -5.09 -7.44
C LYS A 19 -2.29 -5.66 -7.12
N ASN A 20 -3.14 -5.76 -8.13
CA ASN A 20 -4.43 -6.43 -8.04
C ASN A 20 -4.39 -7.85 -8.64
N SER A 21 -5.44 -8.62 -8.45
CA SER A 21 -5.56 -10.02 -8.87
C SER A 21 -6.69 -10.26 -9.88
N TRP A 22 -7.02 -9.25 -10.70
CA TRP A 22 -8.07 -9.35 -11.73
C TRP A 22 -7.53 -9.81 -13.09
N GLY A 23 -6.20 -9.83 -13.28
CA GLY A 23 -5.52 -10.12 -14.55
C GLY A 23 -4.91 -8.86 -15.17
N ALA A 24 -3.82 -9.02 -15.93
CA ALA A 24 -3.02 -7.90 -16.44
C ALA A 24 -3.76 -7.04 -17.49
N ASN A 25 -4.67 -7.65 -18.26
CA ASN A 25 -5.38 -6.99 -19.37
C ASN A 25 -6.72 -6.37 -18.94
N ARG A 26 -7.01 -6.31 -17.63
CA ARG A 26 -8.29 -5.78 -17.12
C ARG A 26 -8.31 -4.26 -16.97
N ASN A 27 -7.15 -3.59 -17.10
CA ASN A 27 -7.05 -2.14 -17.09
C ASN A 27 -5.83 -1.67 -17.88
N ASN A 28 -5.71 -0.35 -18.06
CA ASN A 28 -4.61 0.28 -18.82
C ASN A 28 -3.26 0.30 -18.07
N PHE A 29 -3.18 -0.32 -16.89
CA PHE A 29 -2.02 -0.27 -16.00
C PHE A 29 -1.46 -1.68 -15.71
N GLY A 30 -1.69 -2.64 -16.60
CA GLY A 30 -1.15 -4.00 -16.44
C GLY A 30 -1.70 -4.74 -15.22
N GLY A 31 -2.92 -4.43 -14.80
CA GLY A 31 -3.57 -5.00 -13.62
C GLY A 31 -3.19 -4.32 -12.29
N TYR A 32 -2.37 -3.26 -12.33
CA TYR A 32 -2.07 -2.44 -11.16
C TYR A 32 -3.13 -1.35 -10.96
N LEU A 33 -3.22 -0.85 -9.74
CA LEU A 33 -4.03 0.29 -9.35
C LEU A 33 -3.16 1.34 -8.66
N TYR A 34 -3.59 2.60 -8.72
CA TYR A 34 -3.01 3.70 -7.96
C TYR A 34 -4.00 4.13 -6.90
N MET A 35 -3.76 3.75 -5.65
CA MET A 35 -4.65 4.07 -4.54
C MET A 35 -4.13 5.31 -3.82
N SER A 36 -4.94 6.37 -3.72
CA SER A 36 -4.53 7.58 -3.01
C SER A 36 -4.25 7.28 -1.53
N LYS A 37 -3.33 8.03 -0.93
CA LYS A 37 -3.04 7.90 0.50
C LYS A 37 -4.31 8.03 1.37
N SER A 38 -5.18 8.98 1.04
CA SER A 38 -6.44 9.20 1.76
C SER A 38 -7.40 8.01 1.67
N TYR A 39 -7.51 7.39 0.50
CA TYR A 39 -8.36 6.21 0.31
C TYR A 39 -7.86 5.03 1.15
N VAL A 40 -6.54 4.77 1.13
CA VAL A 40 -5.93 3.69 1.92
C VAL A 40 -6.16 3.94 3.43
N GLN A 41 -5.96 5.16 3.91
CA GLN A 41 -6.19 5.50 5.32
C GLN A 41 -7.65 5.30 5.75
N LEU A 42 -8.61 5.62 4.88
CA LEU A 42 -10.04 5.54 5.20
C LEU A 42 -10.61 4.12 5.06
N LYS A 43 -10.11 3.31 4.12
CA LYS A 43 -10.76 2.05 3.70
C LYS A 43 -9.99 0.79 4.07
N THR A 44 -8.74 0.88 4.54
CA THR A 44 -7.99 -0.29 4.98
C THR A 44 -8.51 -0.81 6.32
N ILE A 45 -8.85 -2.10 6.36
CA ILE A 45 -9.27 -2.79 7.59
C ILE A 45 -8.06 -3.37 8.32
N ALA A 46 -7.17 -4.07 7.60
CA ALA A 46 -5.98 -4.68 8.15
C ALA A 46 -4.87 -4.76 7.09
N ILE A 47 -3.63 -4.87 7.55
CA ILE A 47 -2.44 -5.13 6.72
C ILE A 47 -1.62 -6.26 7.34
N MET A 48 -0.85 -6.94 6.50
CA MET A 48 0.14 -7.92 6.93
C MET A 48 1.50 -7.48 6.41
N VAL A 49 2.49 -7.47 7.30
CA VAL A 49 3.88 -7.11 6.99
C VAL A 49 4.83 -8.04 7.74
N HIS A 50 6.06 -8.16 7.25
CA HIS A 50 7.12 -8.79 8.02
C HIS A 50 7.40 -7.98 9.30
N LYS A 51 7.73 -8.63 10.42
CA LYS A 51 7.96 -7.95 11.72
C LYS A 51 9.02 -6.86 11.63
N GLU A 52 10.04 -7.07 10.80
CA GLU A 52 11.11 -6.09 10.59
C GLU A 52 10.72 -4.86 9.77
N ALA A 53 9.57 -4.88 9.09
CA ALA A 53 9.04 -3.70 8.42
C ALA A 53 8.36 -2.72 9.39
N ILE A 54 8.10 -3.13 10.63
CA ILE A 54 7.46 -2.29 11.65
C ILE A 54 8.53 -1.36 12.25
N PRO A 55 8.31 -0.03 12.30
CA PRO A 55 9.21 0.91 12.97
C PRO A 55 9.49 0.53 14.43
N LYS A 56 10.73 0.76 14.91
CA LYS A 56 11.21 0.29 16.23
C LYS A 56 10.33 0.77 17.39
N ASP A 57 9.87 2.02 17.34
CA ASP A 57 9.00 2.62 18.34
C ASP A 57 7.60 1.97 18.36
N ILE A 58 7.06 1.59 17.20
CA ILE A 58 5.79 0.86 17.09
C ILE A 58 5.97 -0.60 17.57
N LYS A 59 7.04 -1.30 17.18
CA LYS A 59 7.32 -2.67 17.66
C LYS A 59 7.35 -2.72 19.19
N LYS A 60 8.03 -1.76 19.82
CA LYS A 60 8.12 -1.63 21.29
C LYS A 60 6.73 -1.47 21.93
N LYS A 61 5.86 -0.64 21.36
CA LYS A 61 4.47 -0.45 21.84
C LYS A 61 3.62 -1.72 21.69
N MET A 62 3.88 -2.52 20.67
CA MET A 62 3.16 -3.77 20.40
C MET A 62 3.70 -4.99 21.16
N GLY A 63 4.80 -4.86 21.91
CA GLY A 63 5.43 -5.98 22.61
C GLY A 63 6.06 -7.03 21.67
N ILE A 64 6.37 -6.64 20.43
CA ILE A 64 7.02 -7.52 19.45
C ILE A 64 8.53 -7.46 19.69
N LYS A 65 9.13 -8.62 20.00
CA LYS A 65 10.59 -8.80 20.11
C LYS A 65 11.27 -8.67 18.74
#